data_AF-A0A7Y4SJZ2-F1
#
_entry.id   AF-A0A7Y4SJZ2-F1
#
_cell.length_a   1.000
_cell.length_b   1.000
_cell.length_c   1.000
_cell.angle_alpha   90.00
_cell.angle_beta   90.00
_cell.angle_gamma   90.00
#
_symmetry.space_group_name_H-M   'P 1'
#
loop_
_entity.id
_entity.type
_entity.pdbx_description
1 polymer ?
#
loop_
_entity_poly.entity_id
_entity_poly.type
_entity_poly.pdbx_seq_one_letter_code
_entity_poly.pdbx_strand_id
1 'polypeptide(L)' 'MFARSLQKDQHERRFTIVQNGRYWEVLEELDRLVVRRTVYDDWHRVERAKRVFAQEVHSLCQAGWVES' A
#
# COMPACT_ATOMS: atom_id res chain seq x y z
N MET A 1 11.58 0.14 3.82
CA MET A 1 10.25 0.78 3.94
C MET A 1 9.63 0.88 2.56
N PHE A 2 8.35 0.53 2.38
CA PHE A 2 7.62 0.71 1.12
C PHE A 2 6.50 1.72 1.37
N ALA A 3 6.39 2.74 0.52
CA ALA A 3 5.30 3.70 0.55
C ALA A 3 5.01 4.15 -0.87
N ARG A 4 3.73 4.15 -1.25
CA ARG A 4 3.21 4.69 -2.51
C ARG A 4 1.92 5.41 -2.22
N SER A 5 1.77 6.61 -2.76
CA SER A 5 0.54 7.39 -2.69
C SER A 5 0.11 7.70 -4.12
N LEU A 6 -1.17 7.52 -4.39
CA LEU A 6 -1.79 7.84 -5.66
C LEU A 6 -2.94 8.79 -5.44
N GLN A 7 -3.14 9.67 -6.40
CA GLN A 7 -4.24 10.62 -6.41
C GLN A 7 -5.03 10.51 -7.70
N LYS A 8 -6.34 10.73 -7.57
CA LYS A 8 -7.25 10.93 -8.69
C LYS A 8 -8.37 11.83 -8.24
N ASP A 9 -8.51 12.97 -8.91
CA ASP A 9 -9.47 14.02 -8.54
C ASP A 9 -9.28 14.47 -7.08
N GLN A 10 -10.26 14.23 -6.21
CA GLN A 10 -10.20 14.54 -4.76
C GLN A 10 -9.85 13.33 -3.90
N HIS A 11 -9.58 12.18 -4.52
CA HIS A 11 -9.31 10.94 -3.82
C HIS A 11 -7.81 10.64 -3.71
N GLU A 12 -7.39 10.14 -2.56
CA GLU A 12 -6.02 9.69 -2.29
C GLU A 12 -6.05 8.21 -1.88
N ARG A 13 -5.21 7.37 -2.50
CA ARG A 13 -5.01 5.99 -2.08
C ARG A 13 -3.54 5.77 -1.73
N ARG A 14 -3.28 5.28 -0.52
CA ARG A 14 -1.92 5.09 0.00
C ARG A 14 -1.67 3.66 0.39
N PHE A 15 -0.51 3.15 0.02
CA PHE A 15 -0.03 1.81 0.31
C PHE A 15 1.26 1.91 1.10
N THR A 16 1.27 1.38 2.31
CA THR A 16 2.40 1.50 3.24
C THR A 16 2.79 0.13 3.79
N ILE A 17 4.09 -0.15 3.80
CA ILE A 17 4.68 -1.28 4.54
C ILE A 17 5.82 -0.75 5.40
N VAL A 18 5.62 -0.82 6.71
CA VAL A 18 6.56 -0.38 7.73
C VAL A 18 6.97 -1.56 8.60
N GLN A 19 8.23 -1.58 9.01
CA GLN A 19 8.70 -2.53 10.01
C GLN A 19 8.47 -1.93 11.39
N ASN A 20 7.77 -2.66 12.26
CA ASN A 20 7.50 -2.29 13.65
C ASN A 20 8.09 -3.38 14.56
N GLY A 21 9.33 -3.16 14.99
CA GLY A 21 10.10 -4.15 15.74
C GLY A 21 10.33 -5.44 14.95
N ARG A 22 9.79 -6.57 15.46
CA ARG A 22 9.88 -7.90 14.81
C ARG A 22 8.81 -8.16 13.76
N TYR A 23 7.87 -7.24 13.61
CA TYR A 23 6.73 -7.38 12.72
C TYR A 23 6.79 -6.36 11.59
N TRP A 24 5.98 -6.59 10.58
CA TRP A 24 5.71 -5.64 9.51
C TRP A 24 4.22 -5.34 9.49
N GLU A 25 3.89 -4.06 9.43
CA GLU A 25 2.53 -3.60 9.22
C GLU A 25 2.36 -3.23 7.75
N VAL A 26 1.33 -3.79 7.15
CA VAL A 26 0.88 -3.54 5.78
C VAL A 26 -0.44 -2.81 5.86
N LEU A 27 -0.46 -1.59 5.33
CA LEU A 27 -1.56 -0.64 5.42
C LEU A 27 -1.98 -0.22 4.02
N GLU A 28 -3.29 -0.12 3.83
CA GLU A 28 -3.92 0.54 2.70
C GLU A 28 -4.88 1.59 3.24
N GLU A 29 -4.76 2.80 2.73
CA GLU A 29 -5.59 3.94 3.10
C GLU A 29 -6.29 4.47 1.86
N LEU A 30 -7.57 4.85 2.02
CA LEU A 30 -8.35 5.59 1.03
C LEU A 30 -8.88 6.84 1.72
N ASP A 31 -8.56 8.01 1.18
CA ASP A 31 -8.95 9.31 1.72
C ASP A 31 -8.60 9.46 3.21
N ARG A 32 -7.40 8.97 3.58
CA ARG A 32 -6.84 8.91 4.95
C ARG A 32 -7.55 7.95 5.91
N LEU A 33 -8.47 7.13 5.41
CA LEU A 33 -9.11 6.07 6.18
C LEU A 33 -8.41 4.74 5.89
N VAL A 34 -7.99 4.04 6.94
CA VAL A 34 -7.39 2.71 6.81
C VAL A 34 -8.48 1.72 6.37
N VAL A 35 -8.43 1.31 5.10
CA VAL A 35 -9.35 0.32 4.53
C VAL A 35 -8.81 -1.10 4.68
N ARG A 36 -7.49 -1.26 4.82
CA ARG A 36 -6.86 -2.55 5.10
C ARG A 36 -5.68 -2.38 6.04
N ARG A 37 -5.62 -3.25 7.05
CA ARG A 37 -4.45 -3.39 7.94
C ARG A 37 -4.14 -4.87 8.13
N THR A 38 -2.89 -5.24 7.94
CA THR A 38 -2.43 -6.62 8.18
C THR A 38 -1.04 -6.58 8.80
N VAL A 39 -0.81 -7.45 9.79
CA VAL A 39 0.49 -7.58 10.45
C VAL A 39 1.10 -8.92 10.04
N TYR A 40 2.37 -8.91 9.67
CA TYR A 40 3.15 -10.12 9.38
C TYR A 40 4.34 -10.20 10.32
N ASP A 41 4.69 -11.43 10.70
CA ASP A 41 5.89 -11.78 11.46
C ASP A 41 6.95 -12.47 10.59
N ASP A 42 6.63 -12.73 9.32
CA ASP A 42 7.53 -13.33 8.34
C ASP A 42 7.75 -12.43 7.12
N TRP A 43 8.99 -12.44 6.64
CA TRP A 43 9.40 -11.63 5.49
C TRP A 43 8.78 -12.09 4.16
N HIS A 44 8.47 -13.38 4.01
CA HIS A 44 7.94 -13.91 2.75
C HIS A 44 6.54 -13.35 2.44
N ARG A 45 5.69 -13.18 3.45
CA ARG A 45 4.39 -12.53 3.31
C ARG A 45 4.51 -11.03 3.02
N VAL A 46 5.51 -10.37 3.58
CA VAL A 46 5.81 -8.96 3.28
C VAL A 46 6.19 -8.79 1.82
N GLU A 47 7.04 -9.66 1.29
CA GLU A 47 7.41 -9.65 -0.13
C GLU A 47 6.20 -9.90 -1.04
N ARG A 48 5.31 -10.83 -0.65
CA ARG A 48 4.06 -11.03 -1.37
C ARG A 48 3.18 -9.78 -1.34
N ALA A 49 3.05 -9.13 -0.18
CA ALA A 49 2.27 -7.90 -0.04
C ALA A 49 2.82 -6.76 -0.91
N LYS A 50 4.15 -6.60 -0.98
CA LYS A 50 4.78 -5.64 -1.91
C LYS A 50 4.41 -5.89 -3.36
N ARG A 51 4.43 -7.15 -3.82
CA ARG A 51 4.05 -7.50 -5.20
C ARG A 51 2.59 -7.18 -5.49
N VAL A 52 1.70 -7.50 -4.55
CA VAL A 52 0.28 -7.16 -4.65
C VAL A 52 0.08 -5.65 -4.74
N PHE A 53 0.75 -4.87 -3.88
CA PHE A 53 0.69 -3.42 -3.93
C PHE A 53 1.26 -2.86 -5.24
N ALA A 54 2.37 -3.37 -5.74
CA ALA A 54 2.92 -2.93 -7.03
C ALA A 54 1.94 -3.20 -8.19
N GLN A 55 1.24 -4.34 -8.15
CA GLN A 55 0.22 -4.66 -9.15
C GLN A 55 -1.01 -3.75 -9.04
N GLU A 56 -1.49 -3.48 -7.82
CA GLU A 56 -2.61 -2.56 -7.58
C GLU A 56 -2.27 -1.14 -8.03
N VAL A 57 -1.07 -0.64 -7.70
CA VAL A 57 -0.55 0.65 -8.18
C VAL A 57 -0.56 0.70 -9.71
N HIS A 58 -0.05 -0.34 -10.37
CA HIS A 58 -0.05 -0.40 -11.83
C HIS A 58 -1.47 -0.35 -12.41
N SER A 59 -2.41 -1.12 -11.83
CA SER A 59 -3.82 -1.13 -12.25
C SER A 59 -4.48 0.24 -12.03
N LEU A 60 -4.18 0.92 -10.93
CA LEU A 60 -4.71 2.26 -10.65
C LEU A 60 -4.15 3.30 -11.61
N CYS A 61 -2.86 3.23 -11.93
CA CYS A 61 -2.25 4.09 -12.94
C CYS A 61 -2.92 3.91 -14.32
N GLN A 62 -3.23 2.67 -14.71
CA GLN A 62 -4.01 2.40 -15.93
C GLN A 62 -5.43 2.97 -15.86
N ALA A 63 -6.03 3.05 -14.67
CA ALA A 63 -7.34 3.65 -14.42
C ALA A 63 -7.30 5.19 -14.26
N GLY A 64 -6.15 5.82 -14.55
CA GLY A 64 -5.98 7.28 -14.53
C GLY A 64 -5.65 7.86 -13.16
N TRP A 65 -5.24 7.05 -12.19
CA TRP A 65 -4.60 7.55 -10.98
C TRP A 65 -3.15 7.93 -11.28
N VAL A 66 -2.62 8.91 -10.56
CA VAL A 66 -1.23 9.35 -10.72
C VAL A 66 -0.49 9.22 -9.40
N GLU A 67 0.79 8.84 -9.45
CA GLU A 67 1.63 8.90 -8.25
C GLU A 67 1.78 10.37 -7.81
N SER A 68 1.55 10.63 -6.52
CA SER A 68 1.65 11.96 -5.89
C SER A 68 2.93 12.11 -5.07
#